data_AF-A0A6M3KED2-F1
#
_entry.id   AF-A0A6M3KED2-F1
#
_cell.length_a   1.000
_cell.length_b   1.000
_cell.length_c   1.000
_cell.angle_alpha   90.00
_cell.angle_beta   90.00
_cell.angle_gamma   90.00
#
_symmetry.space_group_name_H-M   'P 1'
#
loop_
_entity.id
_entity.type
_entity.pdbx_description
1 polymer ?
#
loop_
_entity_poly.entity_id
_entity_poly.type
_entity_poly.pdbx_seq_one_letter_code
_entity_poly.pdbx_strand_id
1 'polypeptide(L)'
;MIVKLKISEADWQQTVIELAKLSGWSVAHFRSVRVQRKDGSVYYQTPVQADGSGFVDLILAKEGHSVVFAELKVGRNKPSPEQKAWLELLASCPNSQVFLWYPEDFEDVKWILLGGQNNETGGINHGR
;
A
#
# COMPACT_ATOMS: atom_id res chain seq x y z
N MET A 1 -3.59 -1.66 33.29
CA MET A 1 -4.04 -1.10 31.99
C MET A 1 -2.98 -1.43 30.96
N ILE A 2 -3.28 -2.23 29.94
CA ILE A 2 -2.38 -2.41 28.80
C ILE A 2 -2.65 -1.24 27.86
N VAL A 3 -1.68 -0.34 27.70
CA VAL A 3 -1.73 0.70 26.69
C VAL A 3 -1.46 0.02 25.36
N LYS A 4 -2.50 -0.12 24.51
CA LYS A 4 -2.32 -0.57 23.13
C LYS A 4 -1.71 0.59 22.36
N LEU A 5 -0.39 0.59 22.20
CA LEU A 5 0.31 1.58 21.36
C LEU A 5 -0.29 1.52 19.95
N LYS A 6 -0.80 2.67 19.48
CA LYS A 6 -1.28 2.81 18.11
C LYS A 6 -0.08 3.12 17.21
N ILE A 7 0.23 2.22 16.29
CA ILE A 7 1.18 2.47 15.22
C ILE A 7 0.62 3.55 14.28
N SER A 8 1.49 4.44 13.78
CA SER A 8 1.10 5.42 12.77
C SER A 8 1.07 4.79 11.37
N GLU A 9 0.39 5.42 10.40
CA GLU A 9 0.45 4.96 8.99
C GLU A 9 1.88 5.00 8.45
N ALA A 10 2.67 6.00 8.85
CA ALA A 10 4.06 6.13 8.43
C ALA A 10 4.94 4.99 8.98
N ASP A 11 4.79 4.63 10.25
CA ASP A 11 5.54 3.51 10.85
C ASP A 11 5.09 2.16 10.27
N TRP A 12 3.79 2.01 10.01
CA TRP A 12 3.27 0.81 9.34
C TRP A 12 3.84 0.68 7.93
N GLN A 13 3.80 1.76 7.14
CA GLN A 13 4.38 1.80 5.80
C GLN A 13 5.87 1.47 5.83
N GLN A 14 6.62 2.06 6.75
CA GLN A 14 8.05 1.79 6.88
C GLN A 14 8.31 0.30 7.20
N THR A 15 7.50 -0.31 8.08
CA THR A 15 7.59 -1.73 8.42
C THR A 15 7.39 -2.63 7.18
N VAL A 16 6.36 -2.34 6.36
CA VAL A 16 6.08 -3.10 5.12
C VAL A 16 7.21 -2.91 4.09
N ILE A 17 7.71 -1.69 3.91
CA ILE A 17 8.82 -1.39 2.99
C ILE A 17 10.09 -2.16 3.40
N GLU A 18 10.41 -2.19 4.69
CA GLU A 18 11.60 -2.90 5.20
C GLU A 18 11.50 -4.41 4.95
N LEU A 19 10.36 -5.01 5.28
CA LEU A 19 10.13 -6.43 5.02
C LEU A 19 10.21 -6.77 3.52
N ALA A 20 9.58 -5.94 2.67
CA ALA A 20 9.64 -6.11 1.21
C ALA A 20 11.08 -6.10 0.70
N LYS A 21 11.88 -5.09 1.12
CA LYS A 21 13.29 -4.98 0.75
C LYS A 21 14.13 -6.16 1.24
N LEU A 22 13.95 -6.58 2.50
CA LEU A 22 14.63 -7.75 3.05
C LEU A 22 14.29 -9.04 2.29
N SER A 23 13.10 -9.09 1.67
CA SER A 23 12.61 -10.25 0.92
C SER A 23 12.90 -10.15 -0.58
N GLY A 24 13.70 -9.17 -1.01
CA GLY A 24 14.16 -9.01 -2.39
C GLY A 24 13.15 -8.33 -3.32
N TRP A 25 12.11 -7.67 -2.78
CA TRP A 25 11.21 -6.85 -3.59
C TRP A 25 11.80 -5.47 -3.83
N SER A 26 11.66 -4.98 -5.07
CA SER A 26 11.82 -3.57 -5.38
C SER A 26 10.55 -2.82 -4.97
N VAL A 27 10.70 -1.65 -4.35
CA VAL A 27 9.59 -0.89 -3.75
C VAL A 27 9.59 0.54 -4.26
N ALA A 28 8.46 0.98 -4.81
CA ALA A 28 8.20 2.39 -5.09
C ALA A 28 7.11 2.93 -4.14
N HIS A 29 7.37 4.12 -3.60
CA HIS A 29 6.45 4.91 -2.78
C HIS A 29 6.68 6.40 -3.07
N PHE A 30 5.61 7.16 -3.21
CA PHE A 30 5.67 8.61 -3.50
C PHE A 30 5.19 9.41 -2.30
N ARG A 31 6.13 10.01 -1.57
CA ARG A 31 5.80 10.79 -0.37
C ARG A 31 5.05 12.08 -0.71
N SER A 32 4.08 12.45 0.13
CA SER A 32 3.52 13.80 0.11
C SER A 32 4.59 14.83 0.48
N VAL A 33 4.53 16.00 -0.17
CA VAL A 33 5.41 17.13 0.12
C VAL A 33 4.60 18.31 0.64
N ARG A 34 5.23 19.12 1.50
CA ARG A 34 4.68 20.40 1.95
C ARG A 34 4.86 21.43 0.84
N VAL A 35 3.77 21.97 0.33
CA VAL A 35 3.75 23.02 -0.69
C VAL A 35 3.31 24.34 -0.04
N GLN A 36 4.06 25.41 -0.30
CA GLN A 36 3.72 26.76 0.13
C GLN A 36 3.36 27.60 -1.09
N ARG A 37 2.16 28.20 -1.09
CA ARG A 37 1.68 29.08 -2.15
C ARG A 37 2.27 30.48 -2.00
N LYS A 38 2.15 31.28 -3.07
CA LYS A 38 2.61 32.69 -3.09
C LYS A 38 1.91 33.57 -2.05
N ASP A 39 0.68 33.23 -1.67
CA ASP A 39 -0.09 33.93 -0.63
C ASP A 39 0.28 33.50 0.80
N GLY A 40 1.26 32.60 0.96
CA GLY A 40 1.71 32.08 2.26
C GLY A 40 0.94 30.87 2.76
N SER A 41 -0.17 30.47 2.11
CA SER A 41 -0.92 29.28 2.51
C SER A 41 -0.12 28.00 2.25
N VAL A 42 -0.31 27.00 3.12
CA VAL A 42 0.41 25.72 3.08
C VAL A 42 -0.59 24.59 2.86
N TYR A 43 -0.26 23.67 1.96
CA TYR A 43 -0.98 22.43 1.78
C TYR A 43 -0.01 21.27 1.53
N TYR A 44 -0.47 20.05 1.74
CA TYR A 44 0.29 18.85 1.42
C TYR A 44 -0.27 18.22 0.16
N GLN A 45 0.61 17.74 -0.71
CA GLN A 45 0.22 17.06 -1.94
C GLN A 45 1.30 16.04 -2.30
N THR A 46 0.90 14.91 -2.86
CA THR A 46 1.81 14.02 -3.58
C THR A 46 1.89 14.51 -5.03
N PRO A 47 3.05 15.01 -5.52
CA PRO A 47 3.14 15.54 -6.86
C PRO A 47 3.02 14.41 -7.90
N VAL A 48 1.91 14.42 -8.64
CA VAL A 48 1.58 13.44 -9.67
C VAL A 48 1.01 14.16 -10.90
N GLN A 49 1.09 13.52 -12.06
CA GLN A 49 0.48 13.97 -13.31
C GLN A 49 -0.60 12.99 -13.77
N ALA A 50 -1.40 13.39 -14.77
CA ALA A 50 -2.51 12.60 -15.31
C ALA A 50 -3.45 12.12 -14.18
N ASP A 51 -3.83 10.85 -14.19
CA ASP A 51 -4.80 10.26 -13.26
C ASP A 51 -4.19 9.86 -11.90
N GLY A 52 -2.91 10.17 -11.64
CA GLY A 52 -2.18 9.66 -10.47
C GLY A 52 -2.70 10.10 -9.08
N SER A 53 -3.75 10.92 -9.02
CA SER A 53 -4.40 11.27 -7.75
C SER A 53 -5.00 10.02 -7.09
N GLY A 54 -4.68 9.81 -5.82
CA GLY A 54 -5.15 8.64 -5.08
C GLY A 54 -4.53 7.32 -5.54
N PHE A 55 -3.44 7.34 -6.32
CA PHE A 55 -2.70 6.11 -6.61
C PHE A 55 -2.24 5.44 -5.30
N VAL A 56 -2.05 4.12 -5.34
CA VAL A 56 -1.75 3.31 -4.15
C VAL A 56 -0.44 3.73 -3.46
N ASP A 57 -0.35 3.48 -2.15
CA ASP A 57 0.82 3.82 -1.34
C ASP A 57 2.10 3.13 -1.80
N LEU A 58 2.03 1.81 -2.10
CA LEU A 58 3.19 0.97 -2.44
C LEU A 58 2.99 0.22 -3.76
N ILE A 59 4.05 0.21 -4.57
CA ILE A 59 4.23 -0.70 -5.71
C ILE A 59 5.41 -1.61 -5.39
N LEU A 60 5.19 -2.92 -5.39
CA LEU A 60 6.22 -3.92 -5.10
C LEU A 60 6.38 -4.83 -6.32
N ALA A 61 7.61 -4.96 -6.80
CA ALA A 61 7.95 -5.83 -7.92
C ALA A 61 9.10 -6.76 -7.57
N LYS A 62 9.00 -8.02 -7.99
CA LYS A 62 10.02 -9.04 -7.83
C LYS A 62 9.98 -9.99 -9.03
N GLU A 63 11.15 -10.34 -9.55
CA GLU A 63 11.27 -11.23 -10.70
C GLU A 63 10.55 -12.56 -10.45
N GLY A 64 9.75 -13.01 -11.42
CA GLY A 64 8.97 -14.25 -11.33
C GLY A 64 7.67 -14.15 -10.52
N HIS A 65 7.29 -12.97 -10.04
CA HIS A 65 6.05 -12.74 -9.28
C HIS A 65 5.14 -11.71 -9.96
N SER A 66 3.82 -11.82 -9.70
CA SER A 66 2.87 -10.75 -10.01
C SER A 66 3.24 -9.47 -9.27
N VAL A 67 3.03 -8.31 -9.89
CA VAL A 67 3.25 -7.01 -9.25
C VAL A 67 2.24 -6.83 -8.13
N VAL A 68 2.70 -6.38 -6.97
CA VAL A 68 1.83 -6.09 -5.83
C VAL A 68 1.61 -4.59 -5.74
N PHE A 69 0.34 -4.19 -5.68
CA PHE A 69 -0.10 -2.84 -5.38
C PHE A 69 -0.77 -2.86 -4.01
N ALA A 70 -0.26 -2.07 -3.06
CA ALA A 70 -0.77 -2.06 -1.70
C ALA A 70 -1.12 -0.65 -1.24
N GLU A 71 -2.35 -0.49 -0.77
CA GLU A 71 -2.81 0.67 -0.02
C GLU A 71 -2.71 0.35 1.48
N LEU A 72 -2.18 1.27 2.28
CA LEU A 72 -1.95 1.06 3.70
C LEU A 72 -2.84 1.98 4.53
N LYS A 73 -3.45 1.41 5.57
CA LYS A 73 -4.28 2.16 6.52
C LYS A 73 -4.02 1.69 7.94
N VAL A 74 -4.44 2.48 8.92
CA VAL A 74 -4.44 2.07 10.33
C VAL A 74 -5.78 2.34 10.99
N GLY A 75 -6.10 1.53 12.00
CA GLY A 75 -7.26 1.76 12.87
C GLY A 75 -8.59 1.71 12.12
N ARG A 76 -9.23 2.87 11.91
CA ARG A 76 -10.52 2.98 11.21
C ARG A 76 -10.43 3.81 9.93
N ASN A 77 -9.21 4.19 9.53
CA ASN A 77 -9.01 4.96 8.31
C ASN A 77 -9.42 4.09 7.12
N LYS A 78 -10.08 4.71 6.15
CA LYS A 78 -10.55 4.05 4.94
C LYS A 78 -9.91 4.70 3.72
N PRO A 79 -9.74 3.95 2.62
CA PRO A 79 -9.31 4.56 1.36
C PRO A 79 -10.31 5.64 0.91
N SER A 80 -9.78 6.71 0.31
CA SER A 80 -10.60 7.73 -0.36
C SER A 80 -11.34 7.14 -1.57
N PRO A 81 -12.37 7.82 -2.10
CA PRO A 81 -13.03 7.37 -3.34
C PRO A 81 -12.07 7.17 -4.51
N GLU A 82 -11.07 8.05 -4.67
CA GLU A 82 -10.05 7.96 -5.71
C GLU A 82 -9.14 6.75 -5.50
N GLN A 83 -8.74 6.48 -4.26
CA GLN A 83 -7.95 5.29 -3.91
C GLN A 83 -8.73 4.01 -4.18
N LYS A 84 -10.04 3.97 -3.86
CA LYS A 84 -10.90 2.82 -4.17
C LYS A 84 -10.99 2.56 -5.67
N ALA A 85 -11.16 3.61 -6.47
CA ALA A 85 -11.20 3.48 -7.92
C ALA A 85 -9.90 2.89 -8.47
N TRP A 86 -8.74 3.31 -7.94
CA TRP A 86 -7.45 2.72 -8.29
C TRP A 86 -7.33 1.26 -7.87
N LEU A 87 -7.74 0.91 -6.65
CA LEU A 87 -7.71 -0.48 -6.16
C LEU A 87 -8.57 -1.40 -7.05
N GLU A 88 -9.78 -0.97 -7.40
CA GLU A 88 -10.68 -1.72 -8.29
C GLU A 88 -10.10 -1.88 -9.70
N LEU A 89 -9.57 -0.79 -10.28
CA LEU A 89 -8.95 -0.80 -11.61
C LEU A 89 -7.74 -1.74 -11.67
N LEU A 90 -6.82 -1.62 -10.71
CA LEU A 90 -5.62 -2.45 -10.65
C LEU A 90 -5.97 -3.92 -10.41
N ALA A 91 -7.00 -4.21 -9.62
CA ALA A 91 -7.45 -5.59 -9.37
C ALA A 91 -8.05 -6.24 -10.63
N SER A 92 -8.55 -5.44 -11.57
CA SER A 92 -9.04 -5.92 -12.86
C SER A 92 -7.93 -6.17 -13.89
N CYS A 93 -6.70 -5.71 -13.61
CA CYS A 93 -5.57 -5.85 -14.51
C CYS A 93 -4.88 -7.23 -14.36
N PRO A 94 -4.45 -7.87 -15.46
CA PRO A 94 -3.74 -9.14 -15.38
C PRO A 94 -2.40 -9.00 -14.64
N ASN A 95 -1.95 -10.09 -14.02
CA ASN A 95 -0.66 -10.18 -13.30
C ASN A 95 -0.45 -9.11 -12.21
N SER A 96 -1.56 -8.59 -11.67
CA SER A 96 -1.58 -7.61 -10.58
C SER A 96 -2.23 -8.23 -9.36
N GLN A 97 -1.59 -8.10 -8.20
CA GLN A 97 -2.18 -8.40 -6.90
C GLN A 97 -2.42 -7.08 -6.18
N VAL A 98 -3.62 -6.90 -5.65
CA VAL A 98 -4.02 -5.64 -5.01
C VAL A 98 -4.46 -5.91 -3.59
N PHE A 99 -3.90 -5.16 -2.64
CA PHE A 99 -4.21 -5.30 -1.24
C PHE A 99 -4.51 -3.96 -0.57
N LEU A 100 -5.42 -4.01 0.39
CA LEU A 100 -5.60 -2.98 1.40
C LEU A 100 -5.13 -3.58 2.72
N TRP A 101 -3.99 -3.12 3.24
CA TRP A 101 -3.38 -3.70 4.44
C TRP A 101 -3.41 -2.77 5.64
N TYR A 102 -3.85 -3.33 6.74
CA TYR A 102 -3.77 -2.76 8.08
C TYR A 102 -2.69 -3.49 8.90
N PRO A 103 -2.22 -2.92 10.02
CA PRO A 103 -1.25 -3.58 10.89
C PRO A 103 -1.69 -4.98 11.37
N GLU A 104 -2.99 -5.21 11.52
CA GLU A 104 -3.56 -6.54 11.84
C GLU A 104 -3.36 -7.58 10.73
N ASP A 105 -3.11 -7.16 9.48
CA ASP A 105 -2.88 -8.02 8.33
C ASP A 105 -1.40 -8.40 8.18
N PHE A 106 -0.55 -8.12 9.19
CA PHE A 106 0.90 -8.33 9.08
C PHE A 106 1.30 -9.79 8.79
N GLU A 107 0.51 -10.76 9.25
CA GLU A 107 0.74 -12.17 8.88
C GLU A 107 0.53 -12.41 7.38
N ASP A 108 -0.50 -11.82 6.78
CA ASP A 108 -0.75 -11.90 5.34
C ASP A 108 0.34 -11.17 4.56
N VAL A 109 0.78 -10.00 5.02
CA VAL A 109 1.91 -9.28 4.44
C VAL A 109 3.16 -10.16 4.43
N LYS A 110 3.48 -10.82 5.56
CA LYS A 110 4.61 -11.75 5.64
C LYS A 110 4.45 -12.91 4.69
N TRP A 111 3.27 -13.51 4.62
CA TRP A 111 2.98 -14.62 3.71
C TRP A 111 3.26 -14.21 2.25
N ILE A 112 2.73 -13.07 1.82
CA ILE A 112 2.91 -12.58 0.45
C ILE A 112 4.37 -12.22 0.16
N LEU A 113 5.04 -11.49 1.06
CA LEU A 113 6.37 -10.95 0.77
C LEU A 113 7.51 -11.95 0.96
N LEU A 114 7.37 -12.87 1.92
CA LEU A 114 8.36 -13.94 2.17
C LEU A 114 8.19 -15.13 1.24
N GLY A 115 7.13 -15.16 0.41
CA GLY A 115 6.92 -16.22 -0.58
C GLY A 115 6.29 -17.47 0.03
N GLY A 116 5.16 -17.29 0.73
CA GLY A 116 4.30 -18.37 1.19
C GLY A 116 3.89 -19.29 0.05
N GLN A 117 4.69 -20.34 -0.12
CA GLN A 117 4.60 -21.50 -1.03
C GLN A 117 4.00 -21.22 -2.42
N ASN A 118 4.87 -21.32 -3.43
CA ASN A 118 4.49 -21.71 -4.78
C ASN A 118 3.53 -22.91 -4.70
N ASN A 119 2.26 -22.73 -5.06
CA ASN A 119 1.41 -23.65 -5.83
C ASN A 119 -0.04 -23.14 -5.84
N GLU A 120 -0.45 -22.68 -7.02
CA GLU A 120 -1.78 -22.79 -7.63
C GLU A 120 -3.07 -22.39 -6.83
N THR A 121 -3.86 -21.57 -7.51
CA THR A 121 -5.31 -21.28 -7.34
C THR A 121 -5.79 -20.36 -6.20
N GLY A 122 -6.22 -19.17 -6.61
CA GLY A 122 -7.53 -18.62 -6.26
C GLY A 122 -7.71 -18.07 -4.85
N GLY A 123 -7.77 -16.74 -4.73
CA GLY A 123 -8.13 -16.10 -3.47
C GLY A 123 -8.45 -14.63 -3.63
N ILE A 124 -9.61 -14.34 -4.23
CA ILE A 124 -10.21 -13.01 -4.15
C ILE A 124 -10.66 -12.81 -2.70
N ASN A 125 -9.92 -12.05 -1.90
CA ASN A 125 -10.41 -11.60 -0.60
C ASN A 125 -11.39 -10.43 -0.83
N HIS A 126 -12.66 -10.78 -1.08
CA HIS A 126 -13.76 -9.86 -0.87
C HIS A 126 -14.05 -9.80 0.64
N GLY A 127 -13.68 -8.68 1.27
CA GLY A 127 -14.34 -8.25 2.51
C GLY A 127 -13.43 -7.64 3.57
N ARG A 128 -13.41 -6.31 3.63
CA ARG A 128 -14.26 -5.52 4.56
C ARG A 128 -14.39 -4.08 4.08
#